data_AF-A0A7V1PCE4-F1
#
_entry.id   AF-A0A7V1PCE4-F1
#
_cell.length_a   1.000
_cell.length_b   1.000
_cell.length_c   1.000
_cell.angle_alpha   90.00
_cell.angle_beta   90.00
_cell.angle_gamma   90.00
#
_symmetry.space_group_name_H-M   'P 1'
#
loop_
_entity.id
_entity.type
_entity.pdbx_description
1 polymer ?
#
loop_
_entity_poly.entity_id
_entity_poly.type
_entity_poly.pdbx_seq_one_letter_code
_entity_poly.pdbx_strand_id
1 'polypeptide(L)' 'MPNRKEDWLKQAKRDLAHAWHSLEAKDYEWACFAAQQAAEKALKALYQSLGAEARGHSVYGLLERL' A
#
# COMPACT_ATOMS: atom_id res chain seq x y z
N MET A 1 -6.06 -0.99 20.09
CA MET A 1 -5.32 -0.08 19.19
C MET A 1 -6.33 0.70 18.35
N PRO A 2 -6.12 1.99 18.05
CA PRO A 2 -7.02 2.72 17.16
C PRO A 2 -7.02 2.07 15.76
N ASN A 3 -8.21 1.78 15.23
CA ASN A 3 -8.36 1.20 13.89
C ASN A 3 -8.12 2.29 12.85
N ARG A 4 -7.03 2.18 12.08
CA ARG A 4 -6.62 3.12 11.04
C ARG A 4 -6.75 2.53 9.63
N LYS A 5 -7.63 1.55 9.43
CA LYS A 5 -7.84 0.91 8.12
C LYS A 5 -8.14 1.94 7.04
N GLU A 6 -8.92 2.97 7.36
CA GLU A 6 -9.31 4.03 6.42
C GLU A 6 -8.13 4.95 6.08
N ASP A 7 -7.28 5.28 7.05
CA ASP A 7 -6.07 6.06 6.81
C ASP A 7 -5.09 5.31 5.91
N TRP A 8 -4.88 4.01 6.17
CA TRP A 8 -4.03 3.17 5.35
C TRP A 8 -4.57 3.05 3.92
N LEU A 9 -5.87 2.82 3.75
CA LEU A 9 -6.49 2.73 2.43
C LEU A 9 -6.42 4.08 1.69
N LYS A 10 -6.59 5.20 2.39
CA LYS A 10 -6.45 6.55 1.83
C LYS A 10 -5.02 6.82 1.35
N GLN A 11 -4.01 6.38 2.11
CA GLN A 11 -2.62 6.48 1.68
C GLN A 11 -2.33 5.58 0.47
N ALA A 12 -2.81 4.34 0.47
CA ALA A 12 -2.64 3.41 -0.66
C ALA A 12 -3.19 3.99 -1.98
N LYS A 13 -4.37 4.63 -1.93
CA LYS A 13 -4.96 5.30 -3.10
C LYS A 13 -4.12 6.49 -3.58
N ARG A 14 -3.53 7.26 -2.65
CA ARG A 14 -2.63 8.37 -2.99
C ARG A 14 -1.33 7.89 -3.61
N ASP A 15 -0.74 6.81 -3.09
CA ASP A 15 0.44 6.19 -3.67
C ASP A 15 0.16 5.67 -5.09
N LEU A 16 -1.01 5.06 -5.32
CA LEU A 16 -1.40 4.62 -6.65
C LEU A 16 -1.56 5.79 -7.62
N ALA A 17 -2.20 6.89 -7.19
CA ALA A 17 -2.30 8.09 -8.00
C ALA A 17 -0.90 8.67 -8.31
N HIS A 18 0.01 8.66 -7.34
CA HIS A 18 1.39 9.07 -7.54
C HIS A 18 2.12 8.16 -8.54
N ALA A 19 1.92 6.84 -8.48
CA ALA A 19 2.50 5.89 -9.43
C ALA A 19 2.07 6.21 -10.87
N TRP A 20 0.80 6.55 -11.09
CA TRP A 20 0.29 6.98 -12.40
C TRP A 20 0.93 8.29 -12.85
N HIS A 21 1.00 9.30 -11.98
CA HIS A 21 1.65 10.58 -12.33
C HIS A 21 3.15 10.40 -12.65
N SER A 22 3.87 9.57 -11.89
CA SER A 22 5.28 9.26 -12.17
C SER A 22 5.45 8.52 -13.50
N LEU A 23 4.53 7.61 -13.83
CA LEU A 23 4.53 6.93 -15.13
C LEU A 23 4.34 7.92 -16.28
N GLU A 24 3.39 8.86 -16.15
CA GLU A 24 3.16 9.92 -17.13
C GLU A 24 4.38 10.85 -17.28
N ALA A 25 5.06 11.15 -16.17
CA ALA A 25 6.30 11.92 -16.14
C ALA A 25 7.53 11.16 -16.68
N LYS A 26 7.40 9.85 -16.94
CA LYS A 26 8.49 8.93 -17.34
C LYS A 26 9.53 8.67 -16.25
N ASP A 27 9.19 8.94 -14.99
CA ASP A 27 9.98 8.59 -13.80
C ASP A 27 9.68 7.14 -13.41
N TYR A 28 10.12 6.20 -14.24
CA TYR A 28 9.66 4.80 -14.18
C TYR A 28 10.01 4.10 -12.88
N GLU A 29 11.18 4.37 -12.30
CA GLU A 29 11.59 3.82 -11.01
C GLU A 29 10.71 4.31 -9.87
N TRP A 30 10.28 5.58 -9.93
CA TRP A 30 9.34 6.15 -8.97
C TRP A 30 7.93 5.59 -9.15
N ALA A 31 7.49 5.36 -10.38
CA ALA A 31 6.23 4.69 -10.65
C ALA A 31 6.19 3.29 -10.02
N CYS A 32 7.25 2.50 -10.20
CA CYS A 32 7.38 1.17 -9.59
C CYS A 32 7.41 1.23 -8.05
N PHE A 33 8.19 2.15 -7.48
CA PHE A 33 8.26 2.33 -6.03
C PHE A 33 6.90 2.71 -5.43
N ALA A 34 6.22 3.69 -6.02
CA ALA A 34 4.90 4.12 -5.57
C ALA A 34 3.84 3.02 -5.72
N ALA A 35 3.91 2.21 -6.78
CA ALA A 35 3.02 1.07 -6.96
C ALA A 35 3.21 -0.01 -5.87
N GLN A 36 4.46 -0.34 -5.51
CA GLN A 36 4.73 -1.26 -4.40
C GLN A 36 4.20 -0.71 -3.07
N GLN A 37 4.42 0.57 -2.80
CA GLN A 37 3.92 1.25 -1.61
C GLN A 37 2.39 1.24 -1.53
N ALA A 38 1.70 1.45 -2.66
CA ALA A 38 0.25 1.36 -2.75
C ALA A 38 -0.26 -0.04 -2.34
N ALA A 39 0.35 -1.09 -2.89
CA ALA A 39 0.00 -2.47 -2.56
C ALA A 39 0.25 -2.80 -1.07
N GLU A 40 1.41 -2.40 -0.53
CA GLU A 40 1.75 -2.61 0.88
C GLU A 40 0.73 -1.97 1.82
N LYS A 41 0.38 -0.70 1.58
CA LYS A 41 -0.57 0.04 2.43
C LYS A 41 -1.99 -0.48 2.31
N ALA A 42 -2.40 -0.95 1.12
CA ALA A 42 -3.70 -1.58 0.92
C ALA A 42 -3.82 -2.89 1.74
N LEU A 43 -2.78 -3.72 1.75
CA LEU A 43 -2.76 -4.93 2.57
C LEU A 43 -2.79 -4.59 4.06
N LYS A 44 -2.02 -3.60 4.51
CA LYS A 44 -2.06 -3.14 5.91
C LYS A 44 -3.46 -2.65 6.32
N ALA A 45 -4.19 -1.98 5.43
CA ALA A 45 -5.59 -1.61 5.66
C ALA A 45 -6.48 -2.85 5.82
N LEU A 46 -6.30 -3.86 4.96
CA LEU A 46 -7.07 -5.09 4.99
C LEU A 46 -6.84 -5.87 6.29
N TYR A 47 -5.60 -6.06 6.71
CA TYR A 47 -5.27 -6.66 8.00
C TYR A 47 -5.98 -5.95 9.17
N GLN A 48 -5.94 -4.62 9.22
CA GLN A 48 -6.63 -3.87 10.28
C GLN A 48 -8.15 -4.00 10.21
N SER A 49 -8.72 -4.16 9.01
CA SER A 49 -10.16 -4.41 8.85
C SER A 49 -10.58 -5.79 9.39
N LEU A 50 -9.66 -6.76 9.36
CA LEU A 50 -9.83 -8.11 9.91
C LEU A 50 -9.46 -8.21 11.41
N GLY A 51 -9.11 -7.09 12.05
CA GLY A 51 -8.71 -7.07 13.46
C GLY A 51 -7.27 -7.54 13.72
N ALA A 52 -6.44 -7.64 12.68
CA ALA A 52 -5.05 -8.05 12.76
C ALA A 52 -4.09 -6.88 12.47
N GLU A 53 -2.80 -7.07 12.78
CA GLU A 53 -1.73 -6.12 12.49
C GLU A 53 -0.72 -6.74 11.51
N ALA A 54 -0.36 -5.98 10.47
CA ALA A 54 0.66 -6.37 9.50
C ALA A 54 1.98 -5.64 9.75
N ARG A 55 3.10 -6.36 9.70
CA ARG A 55 4.47 -5.83 9.80
C ARG A 55 5.31 -6.22 8.59
N GLY A 56 6.29 -5.38 8.26
CA GLY A 56 7.19 -5.55 7.11
C GLY A 56 6.70 -4.85 5.83
N HIS A 57 7.48 -5.06 4.77
CA HIS A 57 7.34 -4.39 3.46
C HIS A 57 7.19 -5.35 2.27
N SER A 58 7.37 -6.66 2.50
CA SER A 58 7.16 -7.66 1.45
C SER A 58 5.66 -7.82 1.18
N VAL A 59 5.20 -7.31 0.04
CA VAL A 59 3.80 -7.46 -0.42
C VAL A 59 3.43 -8.93 -0.53
N TYR A 60 4.32 -9.75 -1.11
CA TYR A 60 4.14 -11.20 -1.20
C TYR A 60 3.99 -11.83 0.19
N GLY A 61 4.89 -11.51 1.11
CA GLY A 61 4.82 -12.06 2.47
C GLY A 61 3.59 -11.58 3.25
N LEU A 62 3.07 -10.38 2.96
CA LEU A 62 1.81 -9.89 3.51
C LEU A 62 0.60 -10.61 2.90
N LEU A 63 0.64 -11.00 1.62
CA LEU A 63 -0.42 -11.78 0.99
C LEU A 63 -0.47 -13.22 1.52
N GLU A 64 0.68 -13.87 1.66
CA GLU A 64 0.74 -15.27 2.13
C GLU A 64 0.26 -15.46 3.57
N ARG A 65 0.34 -14.41 4.39
CA ARG A 65 -0.04 -14.44 5.81
C ARG A 65 -1.44 -13.85 6.07
N LEU A 66 -2.17 -13.50 5.02
CA LEU A 66 -3.50 -12.88 5.12
C LEU A 66 -4.55 -13.95 5.43
#